data_AF-A0A3A9ZH07-F1
#
_entry.id   AF-A0A3A9ZH07-F1
#
_cell.length_a   1.000
_cell.length_b   1.000
_cell.length_c   1.000
_cell.angle_alpha   90.00
_cell.angle_beta   90.00
_cell.angle_gamma   90.00
#
_symmetry.space_group_name_H-M   'P 1'
#
loop_
_entity.id
_entity.type
_entity.pdbx_description
1 polymer ?
#
loop_
_entity_poly.entity_id
_entity_poly.type
_entity_poly.pdbx_seq_one_letter_code
_entity_poly.pdbx_strand_id
1 'polypeptide(L)' 'MFARLELIDPGLVTCSRWRPNGNDTTPASAYCAVARKNN' A
#
# COMPACT_ATOMS: atom_id res chain seq x y z
N MET A 1 6.07 -3.39 11.59
CA MET A 1 5.35 -2.10 11.71
C MET A 1 3.83 -2.26 11.67
N PHE A 2 3.25 -3.12 10.82
CA PHE A 2 1.77 -3.26 10.67
C PHE A 2 1.13 -4.49 11.36
N ALA A 3 1.87 -5.22 12.22
CA ALA A 3 1.46 -6.55 12.70
C ALA A 3 0.16 -6.62 13.55
N ARG A 4 -0.41 -5.47 13.93
CA ARG A 4 -1.68 -5.38 14.69
C ARG A 4 -2.71 -4.47 14.02
N LEU A 5 -2.54 -4.20 12.73
CA LEU A 5 -3.45 -3.38 11.95
C LEU A 5 -3.98 -4.22 10.79
N GLU A 6 -5.23 -3.99 10.40
CA GLU A 6 -5.82 -4.64 9.24
C GLU A 6 -5.40 -3.90 7.98
N LEU A 7 -4.51 -4.50 7.20
CA LEU A 7 -4.05 -3.92 5.94
C LEU A 7 -5.18 -3.92 4.92
N ILE A 8 -5.43 -2.76 4.32
CA ILE A 8 -6.39 -2.61 3.23
C ILE A 8 -5.74 -3.14 1.95
N ASP A 9 -6.49 -3.87 1.13
CA ASP A 9 -6.05 -4.27 -0.21
C ASP A 9 -5.58 -3.05 -1.05
N PRO A 10 -4.38 -3.09 -1.66
CA PRO A 10 -3.53 -4.27 -1.97
C PRO A 10 -2.48 -4.67 -0.91
N GLY A 11 -2.46 -4.05 0.26
CA GLY A 11 -1.42 -4.28 1.26
C GLY A 11 -0.05 -3.69 0.86
N LEU A 12 1.03 -4.14 1.48
CA LEU A 12 2.34 -3.48 1.30
C LEU A 12 2.88 -3.65 -0.13
N VAL A 13 2.88 -2.56 -0.90
CA VAL A 13 3.39 -2.52 -2.28
C VAL A 13 4.24 -1.27 -2.51
N THR A 14 4.94 -1.18 -3.64
CA THR A 14 5.62 0.05 -4.05
C THR A 14 4.60 1.16 -4.33
N CYS A 15 4.98 2.42 -4.12
CA CYS A 15 4.04 3.55 -4.20
C CYS A 15 3.25 3.62 -5.52
N SER A 16 3.88 3.34 -6.66
CA SER A 16 3.22 3.33 -7.98
C SER A 16 2.20 2.21 -8.16
N ARG A 17 2.21 1.18 -7.30
CA ARG A 17 1.27 0.05 -7.37
C ARG A 17 0.07 0.20 -6.44
N TRP A 18 0.05 1.18 -5.55
CA TRP A 18 -1.04 1.35 -4.59
C TRP A 18 -2.22 2.10 -5.23
N ARG A 19 -3.25 1.35 -5.66
CA ARG A 19 -4.49 1.85 -6.30
C ARG A 19 -4.25 2.99 -7.31
N PRO A 20 -3.40 2.76 -8.33
CA PRO A 20 -3.09 3.79 -9.32
C PRO A 20 -4.32 4.13 -10.17
N ASN A 21 -4.39 5.37 -10.64
CA ASN A 21 -5.39 5.78 -11.61
C ASN A 21 -4.93 5.36 -13.03
N GLY A 22 -5.05 4.07 -13.33
CA GLY A 22 -4.56 3.45 -14.56
C GLY A 22 -3.28 2.64 -14.37
N ASN A 23 -2.58 2.34 -15.47
CA ASN A 23 -1.33 1.58 -15.40
C ASN A 23 -0.15 2.52 -15.13
N ASP A 24 0.17 2.71 -13.85
CA ASP A 24 1.37 3.45 -13.43
C ASP A 24 2.60 2.52 -13.46
N THR A 25 3.56 2.87 -14.32
CA THR A 25 4.84 2.17 -14.47
C THR A 25 6.02 2.96 -13.92
N THR A 26 5.76 4.03 -13.16
CA THR A 26 6.80 4.86 -12.58
C THR A 26 7.65 4.02 -11.61
N PRO A 27 8.98 3.96 -11.79
CA PRO A 27 9.86 3.29 -10.85
C PRO A 27 9.74 3.92 -9.46
N ALA A 28 9.48 3.11 -8.44
CA ALA A 28 9.37 3.55 -7.06
C ALA A 28 10.28 2.71 -6.17
N SER A 29 11.15 3.39 -5.42
CA SER A 29 12.05 2.79 -4.43
C SER A 29 11.45 2.73 -3.02
N ALA A 30 10.30 3.38 -2.80
CA ALA A 30 9.59 3.42 -1.54
C ALA A 30 8.37 2.47 -1.54
N TYR A 31 8.13 1.87 -0.38
CA TYR A 31 6.93 1.06 -0.10
C TYR A 31 5.88 1.89 0.63
N CYS A 32 4.61 1.60 0.37
CA CYS A 32 3.48 2.20 1.06
C CYS A 32 2.43 1.15 1.41
N ALA A 33 1.69 1.42 2.48
CA ALA A 33 0.53 0.63 2.88
C ALA A 33 -0.45 1.50 3.68
N VAL A 34 -1.73 1.20 3.57
CA VAL A 34 -2.77 1.76 4.44
C VAL A 34 -3.38 0.64 5.27
N ALA A 35 -3.56 0.90 6.56
CA ALA A 35 -4.14 -0.06 7.49
C ALA A 35 -5.22 0.61 8.34
N ARG A 36 -6.28 -0.15 8.66
CA ARG A 36 -7.26 0.24 9.67
C ARG A 36 -6.78 -0.18 11.05
N LYS A 37 -7.04 0.66 12.04
CA LYS A 37 -6.90 0.28 13.44
C LYS A 37 -8.12 -0.53 13.84
N ASN A 38 -7.91 -1.77 14.25
CA ASN A 38 -8.96 -2.58 14.84
C ASN A 38 -9.24 -2.01 16.23
N ASN A 39 -10.51 -1.72 16.52
CA ASN A 39 -10.95 -1.18 17.80
C ASN A 39 -11.12 -2.32 18.82
#